data_AF-A0A2J8AIW1-F1
#
_entry.id   AF-A0A2J8AIW1-F1
#
_cell.length_a   1.000
_cell.length_b   1.000
_cell.length_c   1.000
_cell.angle_alpha   90.00
_cell.angle_beta   90.00
_cell.angle_gamma   90.00
#
_symmetry.space_group_name_H-M   'P 1'
#
loop_
_entity.id
_entity.type
_entity.pdbx_description
1 polymer ?
#
loop_
_entity_poly.entity_id
_entity_poly.type
_entity_poly.pdbx_seq_one_letter_code
_entity_poly.pdbx_strand_id
1 'polypeptide(L)'
;MLLHQGPGENDKNLPERVANVATCGMFLHAGAKIIRQCRSQAARRFGWAFTAVGVIATLYHGSWGRIRPHARKVDYYAIALSSMLLRSAVLGPLPRWLTAAMLLAIPFKPTLVTSSNFTAVEVRYLLLALAQRSMLPVWAVHTGLAAAATVCFTLDETPLLSWCPFTHAGFHLLSAATFLTFPSALNRIAQV
;
A
#
# COMPACT_ATOMS: atom_id res chain seq x y z
N MET A 1 -10.39 1.99 19.89
CA MET A 1 -9.82 3.25 19.37
C MET A 1 -9.57 3.08 17.87
N LEU A 2 -10.09 3.95 17.01
CA LEU A 2 -9.90 3.85 15.55
C LEU A 2 -8.52 4.43 15.18
N LEU A 3 -7.57 3.59 14.74
CA LEU A 3 -6.15 3.92 14.49
C LEU A 3 -5.90 5.15 13.57
N HIS A 4 -6.89 5.58 12.79
CA HIS A 4 -6.78 6.62 11.75
C HIS A 4 -7.54 7.92 12.10
N GLN A 5 -7.83 8.16 13.38
CA GLN A 5 -8.37 9.46 13.85
C GLN A 5 -7.22 10.39 14.28
N GLY A 6 -7.38 11.70 14.05
CA GLY A 6 -6.39 12.70 14.41
C GLY A 6 -5.24 12.87 13.39
N PRO A 7 -4.24 13.72 13.69
CA PRO A 7 -3.20 14.12 12.75
C PRO A 7 -2.15 13.04 12.44
N GLY A 8 -2.15 11.93 13.19
CA GLY A 8 -1.12 10.89 13.13
C GLY A 8 0.09 11.21 14.01
N GLU A 9 0.88 10.17 14.32
CA GLU A 9 2.10 10.28 15.13
C GLU A 9 3.36 10.54 14.27
N ASN A 10 3.24 10.51 12.94
CA ASN A 10 4.34 10.85 12.04
C ASN A 10 4.48 12.37 11.80
N ASP A 11 5.56 12.77 11.11
CA ASP A 11 5.92 14.16 10.81
C ASP A 11 6.12 15.03 12.06
N LYS A 12 6.77 14.48 13.10
CA LYS A 12 6.94 15.13 14.42
C LYS A 12 7.82 16.38 14.34
N ASN A 13 8.72 16.41 13.36
CA ASN A 13 9.64 17.50 13.10
C ASN A 13 9.81 17.72 11.59
N LEU A 14 10.44 18.85 11.22
CA LEU A 14 10.61 19.23 9.82
C LEU A 14 11.45 18.22 9.01
N PRO A 15 12.57 17.67 9.51
CA PRO A 15 13.31 16.62 8.80
C PRO A 15 12.49 15.37 8.48
N GLU A 16 11.74 14.84 9.45
CA GLU A 16 10.85 13.69 9.22
C GLU A 16 9.82 13.98 8.14
N ARG A 17 9.24 15.19 8.16
CA ARG A 17 8.27 15.61 7.16
C ARG A 17 8.86 15.68 5.76
N VAL A 18 10.05 16.27 5.63
CA VAL A 18 10.78 16.33 4.35
C VAL A 18 11.08 14.91 3.86
N ALA A 19 11.53 14.01 4.75
CA ALA A 19 11.78 12.62 4.40
C ALA A 19 10.50 11.89 3.96
N ASN A 20 9.38 12.07 4.67
CA ASN A 20 8.11 11.45 4.31
C ASN A 20 7.59 11.93 2.96
N VAL A 21 7.65 13.25 2.69
CA VAL A 21 7.30 13.82 1.38
C VAL A 21 8.20 13.27 0.28
N ALA A 22 9.52 13.26 0.50
CA ALA A 22 10.48 12.77 -0.50
C ALA A 22 10.25 11.28 -0.83
N THR A 23 10.02 10.46 0.20
CA THR A 23 9.82 9.01 0.03
C THR A 23 8.48 8.66 -0.63
N CYS A 24 7.47 9.55 -0.60
CA CYS A 24 6.24 9.38 -1.40
C CYS A 24 6.52 9.28 -2.91
N GLY A 25 7.60 9.91 -3.39
CA GLY A 25 8.04 9.81 -4.80
C GLY A 25 8.31 8.37 -5.25
N MET A 26 8.65 7.47 -4.31
CA MET A 26 8.86 6.06 -4.62
C MET A 26 7.56 5.33 -4.98
N PHE A 27 6.41 5.75 -4.44
CA PHE A 27 5.11 5.23 -4.85
C PHE A 27 4.76 5.64 -6.28
N LEU A 28 5.07 6.89 -6.66
CA LEU A 28 4.92 7.36 -8.04
C LEU A 28 5.77 6.52 -9.00
N HIS A 29 7.03 6.28 -8.63
CA HIS A 29 7.96 5.47 -9.41
C HIS A 29 7.46 4.02 -9.57
N ALA A 30 7.03 3.38 -8.48
CA ALA A 30 6.50 2.03 -8.50
C ALA A 30 5.22 1.91 -9.34
N GLY A 31 4.27 2.83 -9.18
CA GLY A 31 3.05 2.89 -9.99
C GLY A 31 3.35 3.06 -11.48
N ALA A 32 4.26 3.98 -11.83
CA ALA A 32 4.70 4.18 -13.22
C ALA A 32 5.41 2.94 -13.80
N LYS A 33 6.17 2.20 -12.99
CA LYS A 33 6.76 0.92 -13.41
C LYS A 33 5.70 -0.13 -13.68
N ILE A 34 4.70 -0.27 -12.80
CA ILE A 34 3.56 -1.19 -12.98
C ILE A 34 2.80 -0.85 -14.27
N ILE A 35 2.46 0.42 -14.50
CA ILE A 35 1.72 0.88 -15.69
C ILE A 35 2.45 0.51 -16.99
N ARG A 36 3.78 0.67 -17.02
CA ARG A 36 4.61 0.41 -18.20
C ARG A 36 4.89 -1.06 -18.44
N GLN A 37 5.08 -1.84 -17.37
CA GLN A 37 5.57 -3.22 -17.48
C GLN A 37 4.45 -4.27 -17.46
N CYS A 38 3.29 -3.96 -16.89
CA CYS A 38 2.20 -4.92 -16.79
C CYS A 38 1.35 -4.97 -18.06
N ARG A 39 1.03 -6.19 -18.51
CA ARG A 39 0.25 -6.43 -19.73
C ARG A 39 -1.26 -6.32 -19.52
N SER A 40 -1.77 -6.73 -18.36
CA SER A 40 -3.21 -6.72 -18.10
C SER A 40 -3.74 -5.33 -17.77
N GLN A 41 -4.93 -5.01 -18.27
CA GLN A 41 -5.59 -3.73 -17.98
C GLN A 41 -5.91 -3.58 -16.48
N ALA A 42 -6.25 -4.67 -15.80
CA ALA A 42 -6.49 -4.67 -14.36
C ALA A 42 -5.22 -4.26 -13.57
N ALA A 43 -4.06 -4.81 -13.93
CA ALA A 43 -2.79 -4.44 -13.31
C ALA A 43 -2.42 -2.98 -13.59
N ARG A 44 -2.66 -2.48 -14.81
CA ARG A 44 -2.40 -1.07 -15.16
C ARG A 44 -3.32 -0.11 -14.40
N ARG A 45 -4.60 -0.46 -14.19
CA ARG A 45 -5.53 0.31 -13.34
C ARG A 45 -5.05 0.36 -11.89
N PHE A 46 -4.57 -0.75 -11.34
CA PHE A 46 -3.91 -0.76 -10.04
C PHE A 46 -2.68 0.17 -10.04
N GLY A 47 -1.82 0.11 -11.06
CA GLY A 47 -0.66 0.99 -11.17
C GLY A 47 -1.02 2.48 -11.12
N TRP A 48 -2.08 2.91 -11.82
CA TRP A 48 -2.61 4.27 -11.73
C TRP A 48 -3.15 4.62 -10.34
N ALA A 49 -3.90 3.73 -9.72
CA ALA A 49 -4.39 3.93 -8.36
C ALA A 49 -3.23 4.01 -7.35
N PHE A 50 -2.16 3.24 -7.54
CA PHE A 50 -0.98 3.28 -6.70
C PHE A 50 -0.17 4.57 -6.90
N THR A 51 -0.09 5.10 -8.12
CA THR A 51 0.42 6.46 -8.35
C THR A 51 -0.43 7.51 -7.63
N ALA A 52 -1.76 7.38 -7.65
CA ALA A 52 -2.64 8.29 -6.92
C ALA A 52 -2.42 8.23 -5.39
N VAL A 53 -2.15 7.04 -4.82
CA VAL A 53 -1.72 6.91 -3.42
C VAL A 53 -0.47 7.76 -3.16
N GLY A 54 0.54 7.68 -4.03
CA GLY A 54 1.75 8.50 -3.88
C GLY A 54 1.46 10.01 -3.85
N VAL A 55 0.59 10.49 -4.74
CA VAL A 55 0.18 11.91 -4.77
C VAL A 55 -0.57 12.30 -3.50
N ILE A 56 -1.51 11.47 -3.04
CA ILE A 56 -2.33 11.76 -1.87
C ILE A 56 -1.49 11.71 -0.59
N ALA A 57 -0.56 10.76 -0.48
CA ALA A 57 0.41 10.70 0.61
C ALA A 57 1.29 11.95 0.65
N THR A 58 1.77 12.44 -0.51
CA THR A 58 2.49 13.73 -0.59
C THR A 58 1.65 14.89 -0.05
N LEU A 59 0.36 14.95 -0.41
CA LEU A 59 -0.55 15.99 0.12
C LEU A 59 -0.74 15.86 1.64
N TYR A 60 -0.87 14.63 2.16
CA TYR A 60 -0.98 14.40 3.60
C TYR A 60 0.28 14.86 4.35
N HIS A 61 1.46 14.38 3.98
CA HIS A 61 2.71 14.77 4.65
C HIS A 61 3.05 16.25 4.43
N GLY A 62 2.62 16.84 3.31
CA GLY A 62 2.70 18.28 3.06
C GLY A 62 1.70 19.14 3.86
N SER A 63 0.64 18.53 4.43
CA SER A 63 -0.45 19.28 5.09
C SER A 63 -0.20 19.60 6.57
N TRP A 64 -0.78 20.71 7.04
CA TRP A 64 -0.60 21.24 8.41
C TRP A 64 -1.94 21.64 9.06
N GLY A 65 -1.94 21.80 10.38
CA GLY A 65 -3.08 22.35 11.13
C GLY A 65 -4.37 21.55 10.95
N ARG A 66 -5.50 22.25 10.78
CA ARG A 66 -6.85 21.64 10.75
C ARG A 66 -7.11 20.73 9.56
N ILE A 67 -6.41 20.91 8.44
CA ILE A 67 -6.61 20.08 7.24
C ILE A 67 -5.92 18.71 7.35
N ARG A 68 -4.89 18.59 8.19
CA ARG A 68 -4.04 17.40 8.26
C ARG A 68 -4.80 16.11 8.64
N PRO A 69 -5.68 16.09 9.66
CA PRO A 69 -6.47 14.90 9.96
C PRO A 69 -7.36 14.44 8.81
N HIS A 70 -7.86 15.38 7.98
CA HIS A 70 -8.66 15.04 6.81
C HIS A 70 -7.79 14.48 5.69
N ALA A 71 -6.64 15.09 5.42
CA ALA A 71 -5.68 14.59 4.43
C ALA A 71 -5.20 13.18 4.79
N ARG A 72 -4.93 12.90 6.07
CA ARG A 72 -4.62 11.55 6.57
C ARG A 72 -5.73 10.55 6.25
N LYS A 73 -6.99 10.90 6.52
CA LYS A 73 -8.12 9.99 6.21
C LYS A 73 -8.19 9.68 4.71
N VAL A 74 -8.04 10.69 3.85
CA VAL A 74 -8.08 10.50 2.39
C VAL A 74 -6.93 9.60 1.94
N ASP A 75 -5.74 9.73 2.52
CA ASP A 75 -4.60 8.84 2.24
C ASP A 75 -4.93 7.36 2.57
N TYR A 76 -5.45 7.10 3.76
CA TYR A 76 -5.90 5.76 4.15
C TYR A 76 -7.00 5.20 3.23
N TYR A 77 -7.93 6.05 2.76
CA TYR A 77 -8.97 5.64 1.81
C TYR A 77 -8.37 5.30 0.44
N ALA A 78 -7.39 6.07 -0.03
CA ALA A 78 -6.69 5.81 -1.28
C ALA A 78 -5.95 4.47 -1.24
N ILE A 79 -5.26 4.17 -0.13
CA ILE A 79 -4.60 2.88 0.09
C ILE A 79 -5.63 1.74 0.04
N ALA A 80 -6.75 1.88 0.75
CA ALA A 80 -7.79 0.86 0.78
C ALA A 80 -8.41 0.61 -0.62
N LEU A 81 -8.75 1.66 -1.35
CA LEU A 81 -9.27 1.55 -2.73
C LEU A 81 -8.24 0.91 -3.68
N SER A 82 -6.98 1.31 -3.57
CA SER A 82 -5.88 0.73 -4.36
C SER A 82 -5.72 -0.77 -4.07
N SER A 83 -5.82 -1.18 -2.80
CA SER A 83 -5.75 -2.60 -2.40
C SER A 83 -6.88 -3.45 -3.01
N MET A 84 -8.09 -2.89 -3.17
CA MET A 84 -9.21 -3.56 -3.82
C MET A 84 -8.92 -3.81 -5.32
N LEU A 85 -8.31 -2.83 -5.99
CA LEU A 85 -7.91 -2.96 -7.39
C LEU A 85 -6.78 -3.98 -7.57
N LEU A 86 -5.79 -3.98 -6.66
CA LEU A 86 -4.75 -5.01 -6.66
C LEU A 86 -5.34 -6.40 -6.48
N ARG A 87 -6.21 -6.58 -5.49
CA ARG A 87 -6.91 -7.84 -5.25
C ARG A 87 -7.64 -8.28 -6.51
N SER A 88 -8.37 -7.36 -7.16
CA SER A 88 -9.07 -7.68 -8.41
C SER A 88 -8.12 -8.05 -9.55
N ALA A 89 -6.92 -7.47 -9.62
CA ALA A 89 -5.93 -7.80 -10.63
C ALA A 89 -5.28 -9.18 -10.41
N VAL A 90 -5.23 -9.65 -9.17
CA VAL A 90 -4.55 -10.90 -8.78
C VAL A 90 -5.51 -12.08 -8.62
N LEU A 91 -6.69 -11.85 -8.03
CA LEU A 91 -7.68 -12.88 -7.70
C LEU A 91 -8.97 -12.78 -8.54
N GLY A 92 -9.08 -11.77 -9.42
CA GLY A 92 -10.32 -11.46 -10.11
C GLY A 92 -11.33 -10.68 -9.24
N PRO A 93 -12.44 -10.22 -9.86
CA PRO A 93 -13.41 -9.36 -9.21
C PRO A 93 -14.15 -10.07 -8.07
N LEU A 94 -14.55 -9.31 -7.05
CA LEU A 94 -15.44 -9.78 -6.00
C LEU A 94 -16.90 -9.78 -6.46
N PRO A 95 -17.78 -10.58 -5.82
CA PRO A 95 -19.21 -10.37 -5.89
C PRO A 95 -19.56 -8.92 -5.51
N ARG A 96 -20.50 -8.31 -6.24
CA ARG A 96 -20.85 -6.88 -6.09
C ARG A 96 -21.21 -6.48 -4.66
N TRP A 97 -21.92 -7.35 -3.93
CA TRP A 97 -22.30 -7.10 -2.54
C TRP A 97 -21.09 -7.00 -1.61
N LEU A 98 -20.04 -7.81 -1.84
CA LEU A 98 -18.83 -7.77 -1.03
C LEU A 98 -17.97 -6.55 -1.37
N THR A 99 -17.93 -6.15 -2.65
CA THR A 99 -17.36 -4.86 -3.06
C THR A 99 -18.08 -3.70 -2.36
N ALA A 100 -19.41 -3.69 -2.36
CA ALA A 100 -20.20 -2.67 -1.67
C ALA A 100 -19.92 -2.66 -0.16
N ALA A 101 -19.87 -3.83 0.48
CA ALA A 101 -19.55 -3.93 1.90
C ALA A 101 -18.15 -3.37 2.23
N MET A 102 -17.14 -3.66 1.40
CA MET A 102 -15.80 -3.09 1.56
C MET A 102 -15.82 -1.56 1.40
N LEU A 103 -16.50 -1.04 0.37
CA LEU A 103 -16.61 0.41 0.15
C LEU A 103 -17.30 1.12 1.31
N LEU A 104 -18.36 0.53 1.87
CA LEU A 104 -19.04 1.05 3.06
C LEU A 104 -18.17 0.97 4.33
N ALA A 105 -17.24 0.02 4.39
CA ALA A 105 -16.31 -0.12 5.52
C ALA A 105 -15.14 0.87 5.48
N ILE A 106 -14.72 1.35 4.30
CA ILE A 106 -13.53 2.22 4.13
C ILE A 106 -13.54 3.44 5.06
N PRO A 107 -14.64 4.21 5.20
CA PRO A 107 -14.65 5.40 6.07
C PRO A 107 -14.40 5.10 7.56
N PHE A 108 -14.62 3.85 7.99
CA PHE A 108 -14.57 3.45 9.39
C PHE A 108 -13.41 2.50 9.71
N LYS A 109 -13.00 1.69 8.73
CA LYS A 109 -12.04 0.58 8.88
C LYS A 109 -11.15 0.42 7.64
N PRO A 110 -10.49 1.49 7.15
CA PRO A 110 -9.69 1.41 5.92
C PRO A 110 -8.56 0.39 6.04
N THR A 111 -7.88 0.33 7.20
CA THR A 111 -6.80 -0.65 7.46
C THR A 111 -7.27 -2.10 7.38
N LEU A 112 -8.50 -2.40 7.81
CA LEU A 112 -9.07 -3.75 7.72
C LEU A 112 -9.31 -4.15 6.26
N VAL A 113 -9.82 -3.22 5.45
CA VAL A 113 -10.01 -3.45 4.01
C VAL A 113 -8.67 -3.68 3.33
N THR A 114 -7.69 -2.82 3.61
CA THR A 114 -6.32 -2.93 3.08
C THR A 114 -5.67 -4.25 3.46
N SER A 115 -5.64 -4.60 4.75
CA SER A 115 -4.98 -5.82 5.22
C SER A 115 -5.65 -7.07 4.65
N SER A 116 -6.98 -7.12 4.62
CA SER A 116 -7.72 -8.26 4.05
C SER A 116 -7.39 -8.47 2.57
N ASN A 117 -7.34 -7.39 1.78
CA ASN A 117 -7.02 -7.46 0.36
C ASN A 117 -5.56 -7.87 0.14
N PHE A 118 -4.61 -7.31 0.89
CA PHE A 118 -3.19 -7.67 0.77
C PHE A 118 -2.91 -9.09 1.23
N THR A 119 -3.53 -9.57 2.31
CA THR A 119 -3.39 -10.97 2.73
C THR A 119 -3.88 -11.93 1.64
N ALA A 120 -5.03 -11.64 1.00
CA ALA A 120 -5.52 -12.47 -0.10
C ALA A 120 -4.57 -12.48 -1.30
N VAL A 121 -4.00 -11.32 -1.65
CA VAL A 121 -2.99 -11.16 -2.71
C VAL A 121 -1.73 -11.96 -2.39
N GLU A 122 -1.24 -11.87 -1.16
CA GLU A 122 -0.01 -12.53 -0.72
C GLU A 122 -0.17 -14.05 -0.70
N VAL A 123 -1.30 -14.57 -0.21
CA VAL A 123 -1.63 -16.00 -0.27
C VAL A 123 -1.65 -16.48 -1.72
N ARG A 124 -2.29 -15.73 -2.63
CA ARG A 124 -2.31 -16.11 -4.06
C ARG A 124 -0.91 -16.09 -4.68
N TYR A 125 -0.07 -15.11 -4.32
CA TYR A 125 1.30 -15.04 -4.82
C TYR A 125 2.14 -16.21 -4.30
N LEU A 126 2.06 -16.53 -3.00
CA LEU A 126 2.72 -17.70 -2.43
C LEU A 126 2.29 -18.99 -3.14
N LEU A 127 0.99 -19.22 -3.32
CA LEU A 127 0.49 -20.42 -4.01
C LEU A 127 1.03 -20.51 -5.44
N LEU A 128 1.10 -19.39 -6.17
CA LEU A 128 1.70 -19.36 -7.50
C LEU A 128 3.21 -19.64 -7.46
N ALA A 129 3.93 -19.11 -6.48
CA ALA A 129 5.35 -19.34 -6.33
C ALA A 129 5.69 -20.79 -5.94
N LEU A 130 4.83 -21.43 -5.14
CA LEU A 130 4.94 -22.87 -4.84
C LEU A 130 4.68 -23.73 -6.08
N ALA A 131 3.73 -23.34 -6.93
CA ALA A 131 3.46 -24.02 -8.19
C ALA A 131 4.56 -23.79 -9.25
N GLN A 132 5.16 -22.61 -9.28
CA GLN A 132 6.25 -22.23 -10.18
C GLN A 132 7.50 -21.87 -9.37
N ARG A 133 8.29 -22.87 -8.97
CA ARG A 133 9.42 -22.69 -8.04
C ARG A 133 10.44 -21.62 -8.44
N SER A 134 10.57 -21.30 -9.73
CA SER A 134 11.41 -20.19 -10.21
C SER A 134 10.97 -18.81 -9.70
N MET A 135 9.75 -18.67 -9.18
CA MET A 135 9.23 -17.44 -8.59
C MET A 135 9.52 -17.31 -7.08
N LEU A 136 9.93 -18.38 -6.40
CA LEU A 136 10.17 -18.37 -4.95
C LEU A 136 11.17 -17.29 -4.51
N PRO A 137 12.31 -17.06 -5.18
CA PRO A 137 13.24 -16.02 -4.76
C PRO A 137 12.61 -14.62 -4.81
N VAL A 138 11.84 -14.32 -5.87
CA VAL A 138 11.18 -13.02 -6.02
C VAL A 138 10.06 -12.86 -5.00
N TRP A 139 9.29 -13.91 -4.74
CA TRP A 139 8.27 -13.93 -3.69
C TRP A 139 8.89 -13.73 -2.30
N ALA A 140 10.01 -14.39 -1.99
CA ALA A 140 10.68 -14.25 -0.68
C ALA A 140 11.16 -12.81 -0.44
N VAL A 141 11.76 -12.18 -1.45
CA VAL A 141 12.12 -10.75 -1.38
C VAL A 141 10.88 -9.88 -1.21
N HIS A 142 9.82 -10.13 -1.99
CA HIS A 142 8.56 -9.40 -1.87
C HIS A 142 7.97 -9.46 -0.46
N THR A 143 7.79 -10.67 0.07
CA THR A 143 7.16 -10.91 1.36
C THR A 143 8.03 -10.39 2.51
N GLY A 144 9.36 -10.51 2.40
CA GLY A 144 10.29 -9.96 3.38
C GLY A 144 10.20 -8.44 3.47
N LEU A 145 10.17 -7.75 2.31
CA LEU A 145 9.96 -6.31 2.25
C LEU A 145 8.58 -5.91 2.80
N ALA A 146 7.53 -6.65 2.45
CA ALA A 146 6.16 -6.39 2.91
C ALA A 146 6.03 -6.56 4.43
N ALA A 147 6.66 -7.59 5.00
CA ALA A 147 6.69 -7.85 6.43
C ALA A 147 7.44 -6.73 7.16
N ALA A 148 8.63 -6.34 6.66
CA ALA A 148 9.40 -5.23 7.22
C ALA A 148 8.62 -3.90 7.15
N ALA A 149 7.95 -3.61 6.04
CA ALA A 149 7.08 -2.45 5.90
C ALA A 149 5.94 -2.47 6.93
N THR A 150 5.30 -3.63 7.12
CA THR A 150 4.22 -3.80 8.10
C THR A 150 4.69 -3.56 9.53
N VAL A 151 5.90 -4.00 9.87
CA VAL A 151 6.53 -3.71 11.16
C VAL A 151 6.75 -2.21 11.33
N CYS A 152 7.36 -1.53 10.36
CA CYS A 152 7.55 -0.07 10.41
C CYS A 152 6.22 0.67 10.58
N PHE A 153 5.20 0.32 9.79
CA PHE A 153 3.87 0.91 9.89
C PHE A 153 3.27 0.72 11.29
N THR A 154 3.37 -0.50 11.84
CA THR A 154 2.79 -0.84 13.15
C THR A 154 3.50 -0.09 14.29
N LEU A 155 4.82 0.04 14.22
CA LEU A 155 5.61 0.80 15.19
C LEU A 155 5.23 2.28 15.17
N ASP A 156 5.05 2.86 13.97
CA ASP A 156 4.71 4.28 13.80
C ASP A 156 3.26 4.59 14.24
N GLU A 157 2.31 3.70 13.94
CA GLU A 157 0.89 3.88 14.25
C GLU A 157 0.51 3.52 15.69
N THR A 158 1.42 2.90 16.45
CA THR A 158 1.21 2.59 17.86
C THR A 158 1.85 3.69 18.71
N PRO A 159 1.09 4.55 19.39
CA PRO A 159 1.66 5.72 20.10
C PRO A 159 2.73 5.36 21.13
N LEU A 160 2.60 4.21 21.79
CA LEU A 160 3.58 3.71 22.77
C LEU A 160 4.90 3.24 22.14
N LEU A 161 4.92 3.03 20.82
CA LEU A 161 6.07 2.49 20.07
C LEU A 161 6.63 3.48 19.03
N SER A 162 5.98 4.62 18.81
CA SER A 162 6.34 5.58 17.74
C SER A 162 7.58 6.44 18.04
N TRP A 163 8.44 6.03 18.97
CA TRP A 163 9.56 6.83 19.45
C TRP A 163 10.73 6.94 18.45
N CYS A 164 10.87 5.99 17.52
CA CYS A 164 11.98 5.95 16.58
C CYS A 164 11.74 6.90 15.39
N PRO A 165 12.61 7.91 15.16
CA PRO A 165 12.42 8.88 14.08
C PRO A 165 12.55 8.20 12.72
N PHE A 166 11.93 8.78 11.69
CA PHE A 166 11.97 8.31 10.30
C PHE A 166 11.38 6.90 10.05
N THR A 167 10.76 6.27 11.05
CA THR A 167 10.11 4.95 10.88
C THR A 167 9.07 4.97 9.76
N HIS A 168 8.29 6.05 9.66
CA HIS A 168 7.30 6.23 8.58
C HIS A 168 7.94 6.32 7.19
N ALA A 169 9.06 7.04 7.05
CA ALA A 169 9.81 7.11 5.80
C ALA A 169 10.38 5.73 5.41
N GLY A 170 10.83 4.96 6.41
CA GLY A 170 11.20 3.55 6.23
C GLY A 170 10.04 2.71 5.71
N PHE A 171 8.85 2.87 6.29
CA PHE A 171 7.62 2.24 5.78
C PHE A 171 7.35 2.60 4.32
N HIS A 172 7.49 3.87 3.91
CA HIS A 172 7.31 4.27 2.51
C HIS A 172 8.28 3.54 1.58
N LEU A 173 9.57 3.55 1.91
CA LEU A 173 10.62 2.92 1.09
C LEU A 173 10.39 1.42 0.94
N LEU A 174 10.15 0.73 2.06
CA LEU A 174 9.93 -0.72 2.07
C LEU A 174 8.65 -1.08 1.31
N SER A 175 7.55 -0.35 1.54
CA SER A 175 6.29 -0.57 0.81
C SER A 175 6.46 -0.34 -0.69
N ALA A 176 7.09 0.75 -1.10
CA ALA A 176 7.34 1.00 -2.52
C ALA A 176 8.25 -0.09 -3.14
N ALA A 177 9.29 -0.52 -2.42
CA ALA A 177 10.15 -1.61 -2.84
C ALA A 177 9.38 -2.93 -3.00
N THR A 178 8.48 -3.26 -2.07
CA THR A 178 7.53 -4.38 -2.20
C THR A 178 6.78 -4.31 -3.52
N PHE A 179 6.19 -3.17 -3.88
CA PHE A 179 5.47 -3.03 -5.16
C PHE A 179 6.37 -3.01 -6.41
N LEU A 180 7.65 -2.66 -6.29
CA LEU A 180 8.62 -2.76 -7.39
C LEU A 180 8.96 -4.21 -7.78
N THR A 181 8.70 -5.18 -6.90
CA THR A 181 8.87 -6.61 -7.19
C THR A 181 7.65 -7.23 -7.89
N PHE A 182 6.50 -6.53 -7.91
CA PHE A 182 5.22 -7.07 -8.37
C PHE A 182 5.02 -7.21 -9.89
N PRO A 183 5.63 -6.39 -10.78
CA PRO A 183 5.34 -6.47 -12.22
C PRO A 183 5.57 -7.84 -12.85
N SER A 184 6.61 -8.57 -12.43
CA SER A 184 6.89 -9.92 -12.91
C SER A 184 5.79 -10.91 -12.49
N ALA A 185 5.32 -10.82 -11.24
CA ALA A 185 4.24 -11.65 -10.71
C ALA A 185 2.91 -11.36 -11.38
N LEU A 186 2.53 -10.08 -11.52
CA LEU A 186 1.29 -9.67 -12.17
C LEU A 186 1.20 -10.14 -13.63
N ASN A 187 2.32 -10.12 -14.35
CA ASN A 187 2.38 -10.61 -15.71
C ASN A 187 2.23 -12.13 -15.82
N ARG A 188 2.73 -12.89 -14.84
CA ARG A 188 2.55 -14.36 -14.79
C ARG A 188 1.14 -14.74 -14.38
N ILE A 189 0.55 -14.03 -13.44
CA ILE A 189 -0.86 -14.24 -13.03
C ILE A 189 -1.79 -14.02 -14.22
N ALA A 190 -1.51 -13.03 -15.08
CA ALA A 190 -2.32 -12.76 -16.27
C ALA A 190 -2.21 -13.83 -17.38
N GLN A 191 -1.31 -14.81 -17.26
CA GLN A 191 -1.13 -15.90 -18.23
C GLN A 191 -1.83 -17.20 -17.81
N VAL A 192 -2.33 -17.28 -16.58
CA VAL A 192 -3.05 -18.44 -16.02
C VAL A 192 -4.54 -18.13 -16.02
#